data_AF-A0A5N5T681-F1
#
_entry.id   AF-A0A5N5T681-F1
#
_cell.length_a   1.000
_cell.length_b   1.000
_cell.length_c   1.000
_cell.angle_alpha   90.00
_cell.angle_beta   90.00
_cell.angle_gamma   90.00
#
_symmetry.space_group_name_H-M   'P 1'
#
loop_
_entity.id
_entity.type
_entity.pdbx_description
1 polymer ?
#
loop_
_entity_poly.entity_id
_entity_poly.type
_entity_poly.pdbx_seq_one_letter_code
_entity_poly.pdbx_strand_id
1 'polypeptide(L)'
;MTSQNNIAGEKEKKNLLQNGVEEKEAVHDGPVTSAFEKMLEMINPDGIFQKHLIFWFMIPFSFLYGMSEVNFIFIISTPDHVCHVPGIEKFNNMTLEEWHNLTIPWEKGPDGTMKLNQCKMYNISVDGYEDVDDITEIVQSTSYLGENSSYPIIDCQYGWEYDDSVWKSTAVTNYNWVCEDEGRVTTLMTLRMIGGAIGNFAFALLSDKYDLNTLTYI
;
A
#
# COMPACT_ATOMS: atom_id res chain seq x y z
N MET A 1 -58.38 53.49 25.47
CA MET A 1 -57.72 53.10 24.21
C MET A 1 -56.32 53.68 24.26
N THR A 2 -55.19 52.98 24.24
CA THR A 2 -54.82 51.56 24.12
C THR A 2 -53.32 51.57 24.40
N SER A 3 -52.80 50.72 25.30
CA SER A 3 -51.41 50.20 25.31
C SER A 3 -50.96 49.84 26.74
N GLN A 4 -51.31 48.64 27.23
CA GLN A 4 -50.59 47.95 28.33
C GLN A 4 -50.62 46.40 28.26
N ASN A 5 -51.15 45.77 27.19
CA ASN A 5 -51.38 44.32 27.20
C ASN A 5 -50.30 43.43 26.55
N ASN A 6 -49.12 43.94 26.18
CA ASN A 6 -48.08 43.14 25.50
C ASN A 6 -46.97 42.58 26.42
N ILE A 7 -47.03 42.77 27.73
CA ILE A 7 -45.97 42.33 28.66
C ILE A 7 -46.34 41.05 29.43
N ALA A 8 -47.63 40.67 29.49
CA ALA A 8 -48.08 39.49 30.24
C ALA A 8 -47.84 38.16 29.51
N GLY A 9 -47.93 38.15 28.17
CA GLY A 9 -47.82 36.93 27.36
C GLY A 9 -46.41 36.37 27.16
N GLU A 10 -45.36 37.15 27.41
CA GLU A 10 -43.97 36.69 27.22
C GLU A 10 -43.37 36.02 28.47
N LYS A 11 -43.89 36.35 29.66
CA LYS A 11 -43.48 35.69 30.92
C LYS A 11 -44.06 34.29 31.07
N GLU A 12 -45.26 34.05 30.55
CA GLU A 12 -45.91 32.73 30.62
C GLU A 12 -45.23 31.70 29.71
N LYS A 13 -44.74 32.13 28.53
CA LYS A 13 -43.96 31.25 27.62
C LYS A 13 -42.57 30.89 28.15
N LYS A 14 -41.91 31.77 28.90
CA LYS A 14 -40.59 31.48 29.50
C LYS A 14 -40.69 30.50 30.67
N ASN A 15 -41.77 30.56 31.46
CA ASN A 15 -42.00 29.59 32.55
C ASN A 15 -42.37 28.19 32.05
N LEU A 16 -42.98 28.05 30.86
CA LEU A 16 -43.28 26.74 30.27
C LEU A 16 -42.05 26.06 29.64
N LEU A 17 -41.04 26.84 29.21
CA LEU A 17 -39.81 26.29 28.64
C LEU A 17 -38.77 25.91 29.72
N GLN A 18 -38.90 26.43 30.93
CA GLN A 18 -37.95 26.18 32.03
C GLN A 18 -38.40 25.08 33.01
N ASN A 19 -39.65 24.61 32.90
CA ASN A 19 -40.21 23.52 33.70
C ASN A 19 -40.15 22.13 33.00
N GLY A 20 -39.43 22.01 31.88
CA GLY A 20 -39.27 20.75 31.14
C GLY A 20 -37.91 20.07 31.31
N VAL A 21 -37.05 20.61 32.19
CA VAL A 21 -35.70 20.09 32.43
C VAL A 21 -35.58 19.76 33.91
N GLU A 22 -35.23 18.51 34.20
CA GLU A 22 -35.12 17.84 35.51
C GLU A 22 -36.50 17.60 36.17
N GLU A 23 -36.95 16.37 36.42
CA GLU A 23 -36.24 15.25 37.05
C GLU A 23 -37.16 14.02 36.94
N LYS A 24 -36.63 12.85 36.52
CA LYS A 24 -36.86 11.51 37.09
C LYS A 24 -35.98 10.50 36.33
N GLU A 25 -34.66 10.58 36.52
CA GLU A 25 -33.81 9.41 36.37
C GLU A 25 -33.89 8.59 37.66
N ALA A 26 -34.72 7.55 37.63
CA ALA A 26 -34.60 6.38 38.50
C ALA A 26 -35.52 5.25 37.98
N VAL A 27 -35.13 4.62 36.88
CA VAL A 27 -35.53 3.23 36.58
C VAL A 27 -34.29 2.53 36.03
N HIS A 28 -33.83 1.56 36.81
CA HIS A 28 -32.74 0.67 36.44
C HIS A 28 -33.29 -0.39 35.49
N ASP A 29 -32.96 -0.36 34.19
CA ASP A 29 -33.00 -1.57 33.36
C ASP A 29 -32.29 -1.42 31.99
N GLY A 30 -31.25 -2.24 31.78
CA GLY A 30 -30.71 -2.63 30.48
C GLY A 30 -29.86 -1.60 29.69
N PRO A 31 -28.87 -2.06 28.89
CA PRO A 31 -28.17 -1.19 27.95
C PRO A 31 -29.18 -0.59 26.96
N VAL A 32 -29.02 0.69 26.59
CA VAL A 32 -29.81 1.35 25.56
C VAL A 32 -29.57 0.61 24.24
N THR A 33 -30.36 -0.42 23.98
CA THR A 33 -30.31 -1.16 22.72
C THR A 33 -30.96 -0.32 21.63
N SER A 34 -30.22 -0.07 20.55
CA SER A 34 -30.67 0.66 19.38
C SER A 34 -31.99 0.06 18.86
N ALA A 35 -32.88 0.88 18.29
CA ALA A 35 -34.11 0.37 17.64
C ALA A 35 -33.80 -0.71 16.58
N PHE A 36 -32.61 -0.66 15.99
CA PHE A 36 -32.05 -1.69 15.13
C PHE A 36 -31.76 -3.00 15.88
N GLU A 37 -31.13 -2.93 17.05
CA GLU A 37 -30.84 -4.11 17.88
C GLU A 37 -32.14 -4.78 18.37
N LYS A 38 -33.17 -4.01 18.70
CA LYS A 38 -34.51 -4.55 19.00
C LYS A 38 -35.17 -5.21 17.79
N MET A 39 -34.97 -4.67 16.58
CA MET A 39 -35.43 -5.31 15.34
C MET A 39 -34.65 -6.60 15.05
N LEU A 40 -33.35 -6.62 15.32
CA LEU A 40 -32.51 -7.82 15.19
C LEU A 40 -32.83 -8.88 16.25
N GLU A 41 -33.24 -8.50 17.46
CA GLU A 41 -33.75 -9.46 18.44
C GLU A 41 -35.10 -10.05 18.02
N MET A 42 -35.95 -9.23 17.39
CA MET A 42 -37.25 -9.67 16.87
C MET A 42 -37.09 -10.59 15.65
N ILE A 43 -36.12 -10.32 14.78
CA ILE A 43 -35.69 -11.20 13.68
C ILE A 43 -34.66 -12.17 14.25
N ASN A 44 -35.13 -13.22 14.92
CA ASN A 44 -34.31 -14.21 15.62
C ASN A 44 -32.94 -14.48 14.94
N PRO A 45 -31.80 -14.12 15.58
CA PRO A 45 -30.46 -14.29 15.01
C PRO A 45 -30.07 -15.75 14.77
N ASP A 46 -30.82 -16.71 15.31
CA ASP A 46 -30.67 -18.15 15.04
C ASP A 46 -31.33 -18.63 13.75
N GLY A 47 -31.81 -17.72 12.90
CA GLY A 47 -32.38 -18.04 11.60
C GLY A 47 -31.49 -18.96 10.76
N ILE A 48 -32.00 -20.14 10.40
CA ILE A 48 -31.31 -21.13 9.57
C ILE A 48 -30.83 -20.50 8.25
N PHE A 49 -31.60 -19.56 7.70
CA PHE A 49 -31.25 -18.81 6.50
C PHE A 49 -30.06 -17.88 6.69
N GLN A 50 -30.00 -17.12 7.78
CA GLN A 50 -28.86 -16.23 8.10
C GLN A 50 -27.58 -17.05 8.31
N LYS A 51 -27.66 -18.18 9.02
CA LYS A 51 -26.55 -19.11 9.20
C LYS A 51 -26.07 -19.69 7.87
N HIS A 52 -27.00 -20.10 6.99
CA HIS A 52 -26.65 -20.58 5.66
C HIS A 52 -26.02 -19.50 4.78
N LEU A 53 -26.53 -18.27 4.79
CA LEU A 53 -25.98 -17.17 4.01
C LEU A 53 -24.57 -16.80 4.47
N ILE A 54 -24.33 -16.75 5.77
CA ILE A 54 -22.99 -16.48 6.30
C ILE A 54 -22.04 -17.63 5.90
N PHE A 55 -22.44 -18.87 6.14
CA PHE A 55 -21.57 -20.03 5.92
C PHE A 55 -21.27 -20.30 4.45
N TRP A 56 -22.27 -20.22 3.58
CA TRP A 56 -22.12 -20.55 2.16
C TRP A 56 -21.69 -19.38 1.29
N PHE A 57 -21.96 -18.14 1.68
CA PHE A 57 -21.68 -16.97 0.84
C PHE A 57 -20.63 -16.04 1.45
N MET A 58 -20.85 -15.54 2.66
CA MET A 58 -19.96 -14.53 3.24
C MET A 58 -18.57 -15.06 3.60
N ILE A 59 -18.48 -16.28 4.14
CA ILE A 59 -17.20 -16.89 4.51
C ILE A 59 -16.33 -17.16 3.27
N PRO A 60 -16.82 -17.86 2.22
CA PRO A 60 -16.02 -18.06 1.01
C PRO A 60 -15.65 -16.75 0.32
N PHE A 61 -16.57 -15.79 0.26
CA PHE A 61 -16.28 -14.47 -0.32
C PHE A 61 -15.16 -13.75 0.44
N SER A 62 -15.22 -13.74 1.78
CA SER A 62 -14.18 -13.12 2.62
C SER A 62 -12.82 -13.79 2.43
N PHE A 63 -12.79 -15.12 2.33
CA PHE A 63 -11.56 -15.87 2.08
C PHE A 63 -10.96 -15.54 0.71
N LEU A 64 -11.77 -15.57 -0.36
CA LEU A 64 -11.32 -15.24 -1.71
C LEU A 64 -10.84 -13.79 -1.80
N TYR A 65 -11.51 -12.86 -1.13
CA TYR A 65 -11.10 -11.48 -1.04
C TYR A 65 -9.71 -11.36 -0.38
N GLY A 66 -9.51 -11.97 0.79
CA GLY A 66 -8.22 -11.98 1.47
C GLY A 66 -7.09 -12.61 0.63
N MET A 67 -7.38 -13.71 -0.06
CA MET A 67 -6.43 -14.35 -0.98
C MET A 67 -6.03 -13.43 -2.14
N SER A 68 -6.97 -12.63 -2.67
CA SER A 68 -6.67 -11.69 -3.74
C SER A 68 -5.75 -10.54 -3.28
N GLU A 69 -5.88 -10.10 -2.03
CA GLU A 69 -5.03 -9.04 -1.46
C GLU A 69 -3.59 -9.50 -1.28
N VAL A 70 -3.38 -10.70 -0.72
CA VAL A 70 -2.02 -11.24 -0.55
C VAL A 70 -1.34 -11.49 -1.90
N ASN A 71 -2.10 -11.99 -2.90
CA ASN A 71 -1.57 -12.17 -4.25
C ASN A 71 -1.10 -10.85 -4.86
N PHE A 72 -1.86 -9.77 -4.67
CA PHE A 72 -1.47 -8.45 -5.16
C PHE A 72 -0.16 -7.97 -4.53
N ILE A 73 0.03 -8.18 -3.22
CA ILE A 73 1.27 -7.82 -2.51
C ILE A 73 2.47 -8.59 -3.08
N PHE A 74 2.32 -9.88 -3.36
CA PHE A 74 3.42 -10.67 -3.95
C PHE A 74 3.78 -10.19 -5.36
N ILE A 75 2.79 -9.82 -6.18
CA ILE A 75 3.00 -9.34 -7.55
C ILE A 75 3.83 -8.05 -7.58
N ILE A 76 3.66 -7.16 -6.59
CA ILE A 76 4.33 -5.85 -6.55
C ILE A 76 5.52 -5.80 -5.61
N SER A 77 5.91 -6.95 -5.04
CA SER A 77 7.13 -7.04 -4.22
C SER A 77 8.36 -6.74 -5.08
N THR A 78 9.25 -5.91 -4.55
CA THR A 78 10.53 -5.58 -5.17
C THR A 78 11.60 -6.52 -4.58
N PRO A 79 12.16 -7.46 -5.36
CA PRO A 79 13.28 -8.27 -4.90
C PRO A 79 14.57 -7.42 -4.83
N ASP A 80 15.58 -7.98 -4.16
CA ASP A 80 16.92 -7.40 -4.19
C ASP A 80 17.43 -7.41 -5.63
N HIS A 81 18.14 -6.34 -6.02
CA HIS A 81 18.58 -6.12 -7.38
C HIS A 81 19.89 -5.38 -7.43
N VAL A 82 20.63 -5.64 -8.50
CA VAL A 82 21.94 -5.08 -8.77
C VAL A 82 21.93 -4.51 -10.18
N CYS A 83 22.67 -3.42 -10.41
CA CYS A 83 22.81 -2.85 -11.75
C CYS A 83 23.51 -3.85 -12.69
N HIS A 84 22.90 -4.13 -13.84
CA HIS A 84 23.56 -4.93 -14.88
C HIS A 84 24.60 -4.06 -15.57
N VAL A 85 25.85 -4.53 -15.64
CA VAL A 85 26.94 -3.85 -16.35
C VAL A 85 27.53 -4.82 -17.37
N PRO A 86 27.40 -4.56 -18.68
CA PRO A 86 27.92 -5.44 -19.72
C PRO A 86 29.45 -5.36 -19.79
N GLY A 87 30.11 -6.44 -20.22
CA GLY A 87 31.55 -6.46 -20.42
C GLY A 87 32.30 -7.48 -19.59
N ILE A 88 31.65 -8.15 -18.62
CA ILE A 88 32.25 -9.25 -17.86
C ILE A 88 32.74 -10.38 -18.79
N GLU A 89 32.04 -10.62 -19.89
CA GLU A 89 32.37 -11.63 -20.89
C GLU A 89 33.71 -11.40 -21.61
N LYS A 90 34.24 -10.18 -21.58
CA LYS A 90 35.58 -9.87 -22.11
C LYS A 90 36.69 -10.36 -21.17
N PHE A 91 36.36 -10.68 -19.91
CA PHE A 91 37.30 -11.12 -18.87
C PHE A 91 37.09 -12.60 -18.53
N ASN A 92 37.92 -13.48 -19.10
CA ASN A 92 37.80 -14.95 -18.94
C ASN A 92 38.09 -15.47 -17.51
N ASN A 93 38.61 -14.65 -16.60
CA ASN A 93 39.07 -15.10 -15.28
C ASN A 93 38.48 -14.28 -14.12
N MET A 94 37.32 -13.65 -14.32
CA MET A 94 36.67 -12.82 -13.32
C MET A 94 35.32 -13.40 -12.90
N THR A 95 35.04 -13.36 -11.60
CA THR A 95 33.73 -13.74 -11.05
C THR A 95 32.75 -12.58 -11.10
N LEU A 96 31.44 -12.88 -11.08
CA LEU A 96 30.38 -11.86 -11.05
C LEU A 96 30.49 -10.94 -9.83
N GLU A 97 30.88 -11.49 -8.68
CA GLU A 97 31.07 -10.72 -7.44
C GLU A 97 32.23 -9.73 -7.55
N GLU A 98 33.37 -10.17 -8.10
CA GLU A 98 34.52 -9.28 -8.38
C GLU A 98 34.16 -8.19 -9.38
N TRP A 99 33.37 -8.53 -10.40
CA TRP A 99 32.89 -7.57 -11.39
C TRP A 99 32.00 -6.50 -10.76
N HIS A 100 31.05 -6.89 -9.91
CA HIS A 100 30.18 -5.95 -9.21
C HIS A 100 30.97 -5.05 -8.26
N ASN A 101 31.97 -5.58 -7.55
CA ASN A 101 32.81 -4.78 -6.65
C ASN A 101 33.65 -3.70 -7.35
N LEU A 102 33.92 -3.88 -8.65
CA LEU A 102 34.65 -2.92 -9.47
C LEU A 102 33.71 -1.94 -10.17
N THR A 103 32.57 -2.41 -10.67
CA THR A 103 31.68 -1.59 -11.51
C THR A 103 30.63 -0.82 -10.72
N ILE A 104 30.33 -1.24 -9.49
CA ILE A 104 29.25 -0.68 -8.69
C ILE A 104 29.83 -0.02 -7.44
N PRO A 105 29.49 1.25 -7.16
CA PRO A 105 29.96 1.94 -5.98
C PRO A 105 29.37 1.33 -4.70
N TRP A 106 30.16 1.31 -3.64
CA TRP A 106 29.70 0.92 -2.33
C TRP A 106 29.00 2.09 -1.62
N GLU A 107 27.85 1.83 -1.03
CA GLU A 107 27.08 2.78 -0.26
C GLU A 107 26.90 2.29 1.18
N LYS A 108 26.97 3.22 2.13
CA LYS A 108 26.68 2.92 3.54
C LYS A 108 25.17 2.85 3.73
N GLY A 109 24.67 1.65 4.01
CA GLY A 109 23.26 1.44 4.30
C GLY A 109 22.81 2.13 5.59
N PRO A 110 21.47 2.23 5.82
CA PRO A 110 20.90 2.78 7.05
C PRO A 110 21.42 2.09 8.32
N ASP A 111 21.74 0.80 8.21
CA ASP A 111 22.25 -0.05 9.29
C ASP A 111 23.75 0.12 9.55
N GLY A 112 24.40 1.03 8.80
CA GLY A 112 25.84 1.30 8.90
C GLY A 112 26.73 0.25 8.24
N THR A 113 26.15 -0.79 7.64
CA THR A 113 26.84 -1.79 6.82
C THR A 113 27.15 -1.23 5.43
N MET A 114 28.28 -1.64 4.86
CA MET A 114 28.60 -1.32 3.46
C MET A 114 27.86 -2.30 2.57
N LYS A 115 27.06 -1.78 1.64
CA LYS A 115 26.38 -2.56 0.61
C LYS A 115 26.66 -1.98 -0.77
N LEU A 116 26.56 -2.78 -1.82
CA LEU A 116 26.64 -2.28 -3.18
C LEU A 116 25.45 -1.36 -3.47
N ASN A 117 25.68 -0.28 -4.21
CA ASN A 117 24.60 0.60 -4.64
C ASN A 117 23.73 -0.11 -5.69
N GLN A 118 22.43 -0.20 -5.45
CA GLN A 118 21.52 -0.93 -6.34
C GLN A 118 21.14 -0.11 -7.59
N CYS A 119 21.34 1.20 -7.56
CA CYS A 119 20.83 2.14 -8.57
C CYS A 119 21.91 2.85 -9.38
N LYS A 120 23.16 2.80 -8.92
CA LYS A 120 24.27 3.56 -9.50
C LYS A 120 25.37 2.63 -9.98
N MET A 121 26.13 3.10 -10.97
CA MET A 121 27.32 2.41 -11.49
C MET A 121 28.44 3.42 -11.76
N TYR A 122 29.68 2.95 -11.82
CA TYR A 122 30.78 3.76 -12.32
C TYR A 122 30.70 3.88 -13.84
N ASN A 123 30.99 5.08 -14.36
CA ASN A 123 31.08 5.30 -15.80
C ASN A 123 32.41 4.75 -16.34
N ILE A 124 32.47 3.44 -16.50
CA ILE A 124 33.60 2.73 -17.08
C ILE A 124 33.17 2.29 -18.47
N SER A 125 33.70 2.94 -19.51
CA SER A 125 33.42 2.56 -20.90
C SER A 125 34.23 1.32 -21.27
N VAL A 126 33.64 0.13 -21.08
CA VAL A 126 34.25 -1.15 -21.49
C VAL A 126 34.36 -1.25 -23.03
N ASP A 127 33.65 -0.39 -23.77
CA ASP A 127 33.68 -0.31 -25.23
C ASP A 127 34.78 0.60 -25.78
N GLY A 128 35.38 1.46 -24.95
CA GLY A 128 36.50 2.32 -25.34
C GLY A 128 37.87 1.64 -25.30
N TYR A 129 37.92 0.42 -24.74
CA TYR A 129 39.12 -0.38 -24.60
C TYR A 129 39.08 -1.54 -25.59
N GLU A 130 39.78 -1.37 -26.72
CA GLU A 130 40.06 -2.47 -27.67
C GLU A 130 41.01 -3.52 -27.07
N ASP A 131 41.82 -3.12 -26.08
CA ASP A 131 42.76 -4.00 -25.38
C ASP A 131 42.30 -4.25 -23.93
N VAL A 132 42.08 -5.53 -23.64
CA VAL A 132 41.66 -6.07 -22.33
C VAL A 132 42.69 -5.76 -21.22
N ASP A 133 43.93 -5.41 -21.58
CA ASP A 133 45.06 -5.31 -20.66
C ASP A 133 44.99 -4.10 -19.69
N ASP A 134 44.44 -2.95 -20.10
CA ASP A 134 44.44 -1.72 -19.29
C ASP A 134 43.43 -1.78 -18.13
N ILE A 135 42.27 -2.40 -18.36
CA ILE A 135 41.30 -2.69 -17.30
C ILE A 135 41.82 -3.84 -16.42
N THR A 136 42.53 -4.80 -17.00
CA THR A 136 43.12 -5.92 -16.25
C THR A 136 44.19 -5.44 -15.25
N GLU A 137 44.92 -4.36 -15.54
CA GLU A 137 45.87 -3.76 -14.58
C GLU A 137 45.15 -3.12 -13.37
N ILE A 138 43.99 -2.48 -13.58
CA ILE A 138 43.14 -1.95 -12.51
C ILE A 138 42.51 -3.08 -11.67
N VAL A 139 42.05 -4.14 -12.35
CA VAL A 139 41.48 -5.36 -11.76
C VAL A 139 42.53 -6.13 -10.93
N GLN A 140 43.77 -6.23 -11.43
CA GLN A 140 44.84 -6.95 -10.74
C GLN A 140 45.42 -6.15 -9.56
N SER A 141 45.34 -4.83 -9.60
CA SER A 141 45.88 -3.97 -8.55
C SER A 141 44.89 -3.72 -7.41
N THR A 142 43.58 -3.84 -7.65
CA THR A 142 42.54 -3.59 -6.63
C THR A 142 41.36 -4.54 -6.75
N SER A 143 40.87 -5.05 -5.62
CA SER A 143 39.65 -5.88 -5.57
C SER A 143 38.35 -5.06 -5.51
N TYR A 144 38.45 -3.74 -5.42
CA TYR A 144 37.31 -2.81 -5.40
C TYR A 144 37.74 -1.40 -5.82
N LEU A 145 36.89 -0.72 -6.57
CA LEU A 145 37.04 0.71 -6.85
C LEU A 145 36.37 1.49 -5.72
N GLY A 146 37.17 1.91 -4.73
CA GLY A 146 36.70 2.67 -3.57
C GLY A 146 36.25 4.10 -3.91
N GLU A 147 35.76 4.85 -2.91
CA GLU A 147 35.28 6.25 -3.03
C GLU A 147 36.27 7.23 -3.70
N ASN A 148 37.57 6.89 -3.76
CA ASN A 148 38.62 7.69 -4.41
C ASN A 148 38.87 7.29 -5.87
N SER A 149 37.94 6.59 -6.52
CA SER A 149 38.06 6.27 -7.94
C SER A 149 37.97 7.55 -8.78
N SER A 150 38.78 7.63 -9.85
CA SER A 150 38.76 8.79 -10.76
C SER A 150 37.55 8.79 -11.70
N TYR A 151 36.67 7.78 -11.58
CA TYR A 151 35.53 7.56 -12.47
C TYR A 151 34.26 8.21 -11.89
N PRO A 152 33.51 8.97 -12.69
CA PRO A 152 32.25 9.55 -12.22
C PRO A 152 31.19 8.46 -12.03
N ILE A 153 30.37 8.65 -10.99
CA ILE A 153 29.21 7.79 -10.70
C ILE A 153 28.02 8.26 -11.54
N ILE A 154 27.38 7.35 -12.24
CA ILE A 154 26.20 7.59 -13.08
C ILE A 154 25.06 6.64 -12.70
N ASP A 155 23.83 6.97 -13.12
CA ASP A 155 22.69 6.08 -12.95
C ASP A 155 22.82 4.85 -13.86
N CYS A 156 22.26 3.73 -13.42
CA CYS A 156 22.34 2.46 -14.14
C CYS A 156 21.69 2.55 -15.53
N GLN A 157 22.41 2.20 -16.60
CA GLN A 157 21.92 2.34 -17.99
C GLN A 157 21.55 1.02 -18.67
N TYR A 158 22.15 -0.09 -18.25
CA TYR A 158 22.06 -1.36 -18.99
C TYR A 158 21.06 -2.36 -18.37
N GLY A 159 20.16 -1.87 -17.50
CA GLY A 159 19.14 -2.68 -16.84
C GLY A 159 19.59 -3.24 -15.49
N TRP A 160 18.83 -4.19 -14.95
CA TRP A 160 19.04 -4.72 -13.61
C TRP A 160 19.03 -6.25 -13.60
N GLU A 161 19.86 -6.82 -12.75
CA GLU A 161 19.85 -8.24 -12.38
C GLU A 161 19.13 -8.38 -11.04
N TYR A 162 18.13 -9.26 -10.99
CA TYR A 162 17.30 -9.49 -9.81
C TYR A 162 17.69 -10.79 -9.12
N ASP A 163 17.63 -10.81 -7.79
CA ASP A 163 17.79 -12.06 -7.03
C ASP A 163 16.50 -12.90 -7.10
N ASP A 164 16.60 -14.02 -7.82
CA ASP A 164 15.52 -14.99 -8.01
C ASP A 164 15.35 -15.98 -6.84
N SER A 165 16.08 -15.80 -5.72
CA SER A 165 16.05 -16.71 -4.57
C SER A 165 14.66 -16.85 -3.92
N VAL A 166 13.91 -15.75 -3.89
CA VAL A 166 12.56 -15.72 -3.27
C VAL A 166 11.46 -15.79 -4.33
N TRP A 167 11.59 -15.04 -5.43
CA TRP A 167 10.56 -14.91 -6.45
C TRP A 167 11.19 -14.89 -7.84
N LYS A 168 10.70 -15.76 -8.74
CA LYS A 168 11.21 -15.81 -10.13
C LYS A 168 10.82 -14.62 -11.01
N SER A 169 9.70 -13.99 -10.71
CA SER A 169 9.16 -12.89 -11.52
C SER A 169 8.10 -12.15 -10.73
N THR A 170 8.21 -10.82 -10.69
CA THR A 170 7.19 -9.92 -10.14
C THR A 170 6.87 -8.85 -11.19
N ALA A 171 5.81 -8.07 -10.99
CA ALA A 171 5.54 -6.93 -11.87
C ALA A 171 6.72 -5.95 -11.88
N VAL A 172 7.42 -5.81 -10.76
CA VAL A 172 8.60 -4.94 -10.64
C VAL A 172 9.74 -5.43 -11.51
N THR A 173 10.05 -6.73 -11.49
CA THR A 173 11.15 -7.28 -12.31
C THR A 173 10.86 -7.28 -13.81
N ASN A 174 9.57 -7.40 -14.20
CA ASN A 174 9.20 -7.40 -15.62
C ASN A 174 9.24 -6.01 -16.26
N TYR A 175 8.91 -4.96 -15.50
CA TYR A 175 8.84 -3.59 -16.01
C TYR A 175 9.96 -2.68 -15.49
N ASN A 176 10.92 -3.23 -14.74
CA ASN A 176 12.04 -2.53 -14.13
C ASN A 176 11.62 -1.30 -13.30
N TRP A 177 10.60 -1.45 -12.45
CA TRP A 177 10.12 -0.37 -11.57
C TRP A 177 10.98 -0.22 -10.32
N VAL A 178 12.27 0.06 -10.53
CA VAL A 178 13.28 0.25 -9.49
C VAL A 178 13.94 1.62 -9.64
N CYS A 179 14.57 2.10 -8.57
CA CYS A 179 15.33 3.35 -8.56
C CYS A 179 14.48 4.55 -9.00
N GLU A 180 14.73 5.17 -10.17
CA GLU A 180 13.97 6.32 -10.66
C GLU A 180 12.46 6.03 -10.79
N ASP A 181 12.12 4.80 -11.14
CA ASP A 181 10.74 4.36 -11.38
C ASP A 181 10.09 3.67 -10.17
N GLU A 182 10.72 3.67 -8.99
CA GLU A 182 10.18 3.03 -7.77
C GLU A 182 8.80 3.59 -7.37
N GLY A 183 8.56 4.87 -7.67
CA GLY A 183 7.29 5.56 -7.39
C GLY A 183 6.08 4.97 -8.12
N ARG A 184 6.29 4.16 -9.18
CA ARG A 184 5.21 3.47 -9.90
C ARG A 184 4.51 2.43 -9.02
N VAL A 185 5.25 1.73 -8.18
CA VAL A 185 4.69 0.76 -7.23
C VAL A 185 3.81 1.47 -6.21
N THR A 186 4.29 2.58 -5.65
CA THR A 186 3.50 3.42 -4.73
C THR A 186 2.24 3.96 -5.40
N THR A 187 2.34 4.38 -6.66
CA THR A 187 1.19 4.87 -7.42
C THR A 187 0.11 3.80 -7.57
N LEU A 188 0.48 2.54 -7.87
CA LEU A 188 -0.47 1.43 -7.93
C LEU A 188 -1.16 1.17 -6.59
N MET A 189 -0.42 1.23 -5.48
CA MET A 189 -0.99 1.10 -4.13
C MET A 189 -1.99 2.21 -3.81
N THR A 190 -1.67 3.47 -4.17
CA THR A 190 -2.59 4.59 -3.97
C THR A 190 -3.84 4.47 -4.82
N LEU A 191 -3.71 4.06 -6.08
CA LEU A 191 -4.83 3.82 -6.98
C LEU A 191 -5.74 2.71 -6.46
N ARG A 192 -5.16 1.64 -5.90
CA ARG A 192 -5.90 0.56 -5.23
C ARG A 192 -6.75 1.10 -4.07
N MET A 193 -6.18 1.94 -3.22
CA MET A 193 -6.89 2.54 -2.09
C MET A 193 -8.05 3.45 -2.55
N ILE A 194 -7.79 4.31 -3.54
CA ILE A 194 -8.81 5.19 -4.13
C ILE A 194 -9.93 4.36 -4.75
N GLY A 195 -9.58 3.33 -5.54
CA GLY A 195 -10.54 2.41 -6.13
C GLY A 195 -11.40 1.69 -5.09
N GLY A 196 -10.80 1.27 -3.97
CA GLY A 196 -11.53 0.71 -2.82
C GLY A 196 -12.50 1.71 -2.19
N ALA A 197 -12.08 2.95 -1.97
CA ALA A 197 -12.93 4.00 -1.40
C ALA A 197 -14.13 4.32 -2.30
N ILE A 198 -13.90 4.48 -3.61
CA ILE A 198 -14.95 4.72 -4.60
C ILE A 198 -15.91 3.52 -4.66
N GLY A 199 -15.36 2.29 -4.69
CA GLY A 199 -16.14 1.07 -4.70
C GLY A 199 -17.07 0.98 -3.49
N ASN A 200 -16.54 1.18 -2.28
CA ASN A 200 -17.32 1.16 -1.04
C ASN A 200 -18.44 2.20 -1.05
N PHE A 201 -18.15 3.42 -1.49
CA PHE A 201 -19.17 4.47 -1.59
C PHE A 201 -20.27 4.13 -2.59
N ALA A 202 -19.90 3.56 -3.75
CA ALA A 202 -20.87 3.13 -4.76
C ALA A 202 -21.76 1.98 -4.24
N PHE A 203 -21.19 0.99 -3.55
CA PHE A 203 -21.96 -0.11 -2.95
C PHE A 203 -22.88 0.37 -1.84
N ALA A 204 -22.45 1.32 -1.02
CA ALA A 204 -23.32 1.93 0.00
C ALA A 204 -24.55 2.59 -0.64
N LEU A 205 -24.37 3.42 -1.67
CA LEU A 205 -25.48 4.07 -2.37
C LEU A 205 -26.40 3.08 -3.09
N LEU A 206 -25.86 1.96 -3.58
CA LEU A 206 -26.67 0.90 -4.18
C LEU A 206 -27.52 0.19 -3.14
N SER A 207 -26.94 -0.16 -1.98
CA SER A 207 -27.67 -0.82 -0.88
C SER A 207 -28.91 -0.01 -0.49
N ASP A 208 -28.73 1.28 -0.22
CA ASP A 208 -29.83 2.17 0.20
C ASP A 208 -30.96 2.24 -0.85
N LYS A 209 -30.60 2.24 -2.14
CA LYS A 209 -31.59 2.28 -3.24
C LYS A 209 -32.39 0.98 -3.36
N TYR A 210 -31.76 -0.18 -3.16
CA TYR A 210 -32.47 -1.47 -3.20
C TYR A 210 -33.40 -1.65 -2.00
N ASP A 211 -33.02 -1.12 -0.83
CA ASP A 211 -33.86 -1.15 0.37
C ASP A 211 -35.10 -0.25 0.22
N LEU A 212 -34.94 0.96 -0.33
CA LEU A 212 -36.05 1.91 -0.56
C LEU A 212 -37.06 1.41 -1.59
N ASN A 213 -36.61 0.79 -2.69
CA ASN A 213 -37.52 0.30 -3.74
C ASN A 213 -38.30 -0.96 -3.28
N THR A 214 -37.71 -1.79 -2.42
CA THR A 214 -38.38 -3.00 -1.92
C THR A 214 -39.56 -2.65 -1.00
N LEU A 215 -39.46 -1.55 -0.24
CA LEU A 215 -40.55 -1.07 0.64
C LEU A 215 -41.76 -0.49 -0.11
N THR A 216 -41.62 -0.08 -1.37
CA THR A 216 -42.74 0.43 -2.19
C THR A 216 -43.55 -0.67 -2.88
N TYR A 217 -43.08 -1.92 -2.87
CA TYR A 217 -43.72 -3.06 -3.54
C TYR A 217 -44.41 -4.04 -2.59
N ILE A 218 -44.44 -3.77 -1.29
CA ILE A 218 -45.18 -4.52 -0.25
C ILE A 218 -46.34 -3.65 0.25
#